data_AF-A0A382U690-F1
#
_entry.id   AF-A0A382U690-F1
#
_cell.length_a   1.000
_cell.length_b   1.000
_cell.length_c   1.000
_cell.angle_alpha   90.00
_cell.angle_beta   90.00
_cell.angle_gamma   90.00
#
_symmetry.space_group_name_H-M   'P 1'
#
loop_
_entity.id
_entity.type
_entity.pdbx_description
1 polymer ?
#
loop_
_entity_poly.entity_id
_entity_poly.type
_entity_poly.pdbx_seq_one_letter_code
_entity_poly.pdbx_strand_id
1 'polypeptide(L)'
;DFDNDGDLDVVINRLESEAGIYRNDSSAPRIAVRLRGDSPNTQGIGAKVKLLGGPVDQMKEVISGGSYLSGSDPLVSFAAWDEKKEFILEVIWRSGEVSRIEGVKGNRLYEVYESSSTPASPPIIVDKSPMYEDVSHLINHRHHEDPYDDFARQPLLPSRLSQLGPGVAWGDVDSDGDDDLVLPSGRGGRLSVFINTSGTFREIEGSVTGHDQTGVVIYPSSSGPEILVGHSNFESTVEETSFIQGYRVEDGNLIETRRISTNLSSVGALCMADVDGDEDLDLFAGGRTVPGRYP
;
A
#
# COMPACT_ATOMS: atom_id res chain seq x y z
N ASP A 1 -17.88 -0.27 28.62
CA ASP A 1 -18.62 -1.27 29.38
C ASP A 1 -18.64 -0.86 30.86
N PHE A 2 -19.42 0.18 31.15
CA PHE A 2 -19.55 0.80 32.47
C PHE A 2 -20.41 -0.04 33.41
N ASP A 3 -21.33 -0.82 32.85
CA ASP A 3 -22.23 -1.72 33.56
C ASP A 3 -21.87 -3.20 33.40
N ASN A 4 -20.80 -3.49 32.64
CA ASN A 4 -20.20 -4.82 32.48
C ASN A 4 -21.20 -5.83 31.88
N ASP A 5 -21.99 -5.37 30.90
CA ASP A 5 -23.02 -6.14 30.20
C ASP A 5 -22.51 -6.74 28.85
N GLY A 6 -21.24 -6.45 28.52
CA GLY A 6 -20.52 -6.97 27.37
C GLY A 6 -20.74 -6.17 26.08
N ASP A 7 -21.60 -5.15 26.08
CA ASP A 7 -21.65 -4.16 25.02
C ASP A 7 -20.69 -2.98 25.30
N LEU A 8 -20.03 -2.50 24.25
CA LEU A 8 -18.98 -1.51 24.41
C LEU A 8 -19.58 -0.11 24.40
N ASP A 9 -19.62 0.51 25.57
CA ASP A 9 -19.81 1.96 25.70
C ASP A 9 -18.61 2.75 25.18
N VAL A 10 -18.86 4.04 24.89
CA VAL A 10 -17.86 4.95 24.36
C VAL A 10 -17.74 6.19 25.26
N VAL A 11 -16.51 6.50 25.68
CA VAL A 11 -16.14 7.83 26.19
C VAL A 11 -15.38 8.56 25.11
N ILE A 12 -15.81 9.78 24.78
CA ILE A 12 -15.08 10.67 23.88
C ILE A 12 -14.61 11.88 24.67
N ASN A 13 -13.29 12.08 24.71
CA ASN A 13 -12.74 13.33 25.21
C ASN A 13 -12.93 14.42 24.16
N ARG A 14 -13.49 15.57 24.56
CA ARG A 14 -13.73 16.72 23.69
C ARG A 14 -12.79 17.84 24.12
N LEU A 15 -11.98 18.35 23.20
CA LEU A 15 -11.04 19.43 23.51
C LEU A 15 -11.79 20.64 24.07
N GLU A 16 -11.36 21.14 25.23
CA GLU A 16 -11.97 22.30 25.93
C GLU A 16 -13.47 22.15 26.25
N SER A 17 -13.98 20.92 26.37
CA SER A 17 -15.37 20.63 26.71
C SER A 17 -15.48 19.41 27.63
N GLU A 18 -16.65 19.17 28.24
CA GLU A 18 -16.86 17.97 29.05
C GLU A 18 -16.73 16.71 28.20
N ALA A 19 -16.39 15.57 28.80
CA ALA A 19 -16.39 14.30 28.07
C ALA A 19 -17.81 13.91 27.63
N GLY A 20 -17.93 13.37 26.42
CA GLY A 20 -19.15 12.70 25.97
C GLY A 20 -19.16 11.25 26.45
N ILE A 21 -20.25 10.81 27.07
CA ILE A 21 -20.43 9.43 27.52
C ILE A 21 -21.63 8.84 26.78
N TYR A 22 -21.40 7.78 26.03
CA TYR A 22 -22.40 7.10 25.22
C TYR A 22 -22.54 5.67 25.72
N ARG A 23 -23.70 5.35 26.29
CA ARG A 23 -24.03 3.98 26.67
C ARG A 23 -24.54 3.22 25.46
N ASN A 24 -24.04 2.01 25.24
CA ASN A 24 -24.61 1.11 24.25
C ASN A 24 -25.77 0.34 24.91
N ASP A 25 -26.88 0.16 24.18
CA ASP A 25 -28.09 -0.51 24.68
C ASP A 25 -28.48 -1.66 23.73
N SER A 26 -27.48 -2.26 23.08
CA SER A 26 -27.70 -3.26 22.04
C SER A 26 -28.05 -4.60 22.67
N SER A 27 -29.05 -5.30 22.12
CA SER A 27 -29.39 -6.67 22.52
C SER A 27 -28.73 -7.76 21.66
N ALA A 28 -27.92 -7.37 20.68
CA ALA A 28 -27.30 -8.31 19.76
C ALA A 28 -26.30 -9.24 20.51
N PRO A 29 -26.30 -10.55 20.23
CA PRO A 29 -25.39 -11.49 20.88
C PRO A 29 -23.91 -11.16 20.62
N ARG A 30 -23.09 -11.22 21.67
CA ARG A 30 -21.67 -10.86 21.64
C ARG A 30 -20.80 -11.78 22.47
N ILE A 31 -19.49 -11.79 22.20
CA ILE A 31 -18.50 -12.50 23.01
C ILE A 31 -17.45 -11.48 23.43
N ALA A 32 -17.30 -11.29 24.74
CA ALA A 32 -16.24 -10.47 25.31
C ALA A 32 -15.05 -11.36 25.68
N VAL A 33 -13.84 -10.88 25.44
CA VAL A 33 -12.60 -11.61 25.72
C VAL A 33 -11.64 -10.68 26.44
N ARG A 34 -11.15 -11.13 27.60
CA ARG A 34 -10.12 -10.46 28.38
C ARG A 34 -8.92 -11.39 28.50
N LEU A 35 -7.75 -10.90 28.11
CA LEU A 35 -6.52 -11.68 28.19
C LEU A 35 -5.83 -11.47 29.54
N ARG A 36 -5.29 -12.56 30.06
CA ARG A 36 -4.44 -12.63 31.26
C ARG A 36 -3.10 -13.19 30.82
N GLY A 37 -2.25 -12.31 30.30
CA GLY A 37 -0.91 -12.67 29.84
C GLY A 37 0.04 -12.92 31.01
N ASP A 38 1.18 -13.53 30.72
CA ASP A 38 2.25 -13.67 31.70
C ASP A 38 3.08 -12.38 31.81
N SER A 39 3.79 -12.21 32.93
CA SER A 39 4.69 -11.07 33.12
C SER A 39 5.76 -11.07 32.02
N PRO A 40 6.09 -9.90 31.41
CA PRO A 40 5.70 -8.54 31.80
C PRO A 40 4.43 -8.00 31.10
N ASN A 41 3.74 -8.81 30.28
CA ASN A 41 2.62 -8.38 29.45
C ASN A 41 1.28 -8.92 29.98
N THR A 42 0.92 -8.55 31.21
CA THR A 42 -0.21 -9.16 31.93
C THR A 42 -1.59 -8.90 31.29
N GLN A 43 -1.69 -7.91 30.41
CA GLN A 43 -2.90 -7.58 29.65
C GLN A 43 -2.92 -8.20 28.25
N GLY A 44 -1.88 -8.94 27.85
CA GLY A 44 -1.80 -9.56 26.53
C GLY A 44 -1.72 -8.56 25.38
N ILE A 45 -1.15 -7.37 25.59
CA ILE A 45 -1.03 -6.32 24.55
C ILE A 45 -0.23 -6.86 23.36
N GLY A 46 -0.78 -6.69 22.16
CA GLY A 46 -0.28 -7.19 20.87
C GLY A 46 -0.63 -8.64 20.56
N ALA A 47 -1.35 -9.35 21.44
CA ALA A 47 -1.90 -10.66 21.12
C ALA A 47 -3.07 -10.53 20.13
N LYS A 48 -3.21 -11.51 19.24
CA LYS A 48 -4.30 -11.56 18.25
C LYS A 48 -5.35 -12.55 18.69
N VAL A 49 -6.59 -12.09 18.81
CA VAL A 49 -7.74 -12.90 19.19
C VAL A 49 -8.60 -13.12 17.95
N LYS A 50 -8.84 -14.39 17.59
CA LYS A 50 -9.70 -14.80 16.49
C LYS A 50 -10.95 -15.48 17.02
N LEU A 51 -12.11 -15.13 16.49
CA LEU A 51 -13.35 -15.86 16.68
C LEU A 51 -13.74 -16.53 15.36
N LEU A 52 -13.79 -17.87 15.37
CA LEU A 52 -14.06 -18.71 14.20
C LEU A 52 -15.42 -19.39 14.32
N GLY A 53 -15.98 -19.75 13.16
CA GLY A 53 -17.27 -20.44 13.08
C GLY A 53 -18.47 -19.51 12.95
N GLY A 54 -18.25 -18.20 12.78
CA GLY A 54 -19.28 -17.25 12.38
C GLY A 54 -19.61 -17.29 10.88
N PRO A 55 -20.49 -16.39 10.40
CA PRO A 55 -20.64 -16.13 8.95
C PRO A 55 -19.35 -15.60 8.33
N VAL A 56 -18.54 -14.90 9.13
CA VAL A 56 -17.19 -14.45 8.83
C VAL A 56 -16.30 -14.72 10.03
N ASP A 57 -15.05 -15.10 9.79
CA ASP A 57 -14.05 -15.15 10.84
C ASP A 57 -13.67 -13.72 11.23
N GLN A 58 -13.66 -13.45 12.54
CA GLN A 58 -13.30 -12.14 13.07
C GLN A 58 -11.93 -12.23 13.74
N MET A 59 -11.12 -11.17 13.60
CA MET A 59 -9.85 -11.03 14.31
C MET A 59 -9.74 -9.63 14.89
N LYS A 60 -9.23 -9.53 16.12
CA LYS A 60 -8.80 -8.27 16.75
C LYS A 60 -7.44 -8.44 17.40
N GLU A 61 -6.63 -7.39 17.36
CA GLU A 61 -5.41 -7.30 18.17
C GLU A 61 -5.71 -6.53 19.45
N VAL A 62 -5.22 -7.05 20.58
CA VAL A 62 -5.34 -6.35 21.87
C VAL A 62 -4.36 -5.19 21.86
N ILE A 63 -4.87 -3.97 21.81
CA ILE A 63 -4.05 -2.76 21.81
C ILE A 63 -3.98 -2.13 23.21
N SER A 64 -2.91 -1.39 23.47
CA SER A 64 -2.82 -0.48 24.61
C SER A 64 -2.80 0.95 24.11
N GLY A 65 -3.46 1.86 24.83
CA GLY A 65 -3.66 3.23 24.41
C GLY A 65 -5.00 3.43 23.69
N GLY A 66 -5.12 4.58 23.03
CA GLY A 66 -6.35 5.03 22.40
C GLY A 66 -6.05 6.09 21.35
N SER A 67 -6.97 7.04 21.21
CA SER A 67 -6.74 8.23 20.39
C SER A 67 -5.87 9.25 21.13
N TYR A 68 -5.85 10.50 20.66
CA TYR A 68 -5.10 11.59 21.28
C TYR A 68 -5.38 11.71 22.79
N LEU A 69 -4.33 11.55 23.60
CA LEU A 69 -4.37 11.63 25.07
C LEU A 69 -5.46 10.75 25.71
N SER A 70 -5.76 9.57 25.14
CA SER A 70 -6.74 8.63 25.68
C SER A 70 -6.25 7.19 25.69
N GLY A 71 -6.95 6.33 26.43
CA GLY A 71 -6.67 4.91 26.55
C GLY A 71 -7.96 4.10 26.62
N SER A 72 -7.97 2.94 25.94
CA SER A 72 -9.08 1.99 25.95
C SER A 72 -8.82 0.81 26.89
N ASP A 73 -9.88 0.18 27.39
CA ASP A 73 -9.80 -1.14 28.05
C ASP A 73 -9.28 -2.18 27.03
N PRO A 74 -8.28 -3.01 27.35
CA PRO A 74 -7.79 -4.09 26.47
C PRO A 74 -8.79 -5.23 26.22
N LEU A 75 -10.00 -5.17 26.79
CA LEU A 75 -11.10 -6.08 26.46
C LEU A 75 -11.50 -5.96 24.99
N VAL A 76 -11.59 -7.10 24.30
CA VAL A 76 -12.07 -7.16 22.92
C VAL A 76 -13.45 -7.84 22.87
N SER A 77 -14.36 -7.26 22.07
CA SER A 77 -15.71 -7.80 21.87
C SER A 77 -15.92 -8.22 20.42
N PHE A 78 -16.59 -9.35 20.20
CA PHE A 78 -16.91 -9.93 18.91
C PHE A 78 -18.42 -10.08 18.74
N ALA A 79 -18.92 -9.93 17.51
CA ALA A 79 -20.29 -10.31 17.21
C ALA A 79 -20.43 -11.83 17.30
N ALA A 80 -21.46 -12.32 17.98
CA ALA A 80 -21.79 -13.75 18.02
C ALA A 80 -22.91 -14.12 17.03
N TRP A 81 -23.71 -13.15 16.57
CA TRP A 81 -24.88 -13.33 15.67
C TRP A 81 -26.02 -14.22 16.22
N ASP A 82 -25.70 -15.42 16.68
CA ASP A 82 -26.61 -16.40 17.27
C ASP A 82 -26.04 -16.86 18.62
N GLU A 83 -26.81 -16.64 19.69
CA GLU A 83 -26.45 -17.03 21.06
C GLU A 83 -26.31 -18.55 21.24
N LYS A 84 -27.04 -19.34 20.45
CA LYS A 84 -27.04 -20.80 20.56
C LYS A 84 -25.91 -21.47 19.79
N LYS A 85 -25.23 -20.72 18.91
CA LYS A 85 -24.12 -21.24 18.12
C LYS A 85 -22.87 -21.35 18.98
N GLU A 86 -22.11 -22.41 18.74
CA GLU A 86 -20.80 -22.60 19.34
C GLU A 86 -19.70 -22.14 18.38
N PHE A 87 -18.72 -21.44 18.95
CA PHE A 87 -17.59 -20.85 18.26
C PHE A 87 -16.28 -21.45 18.76
N ILE A 88 -15.21 -21.13 18.04
CA ILE A 88 -13.84 -21.40 18.47
C ILE A 88 -13.16 -20.06 18.69
N LEU A 89 -12.60 -19.86 19.88
CA LEU A 89 -11.76 -18.72 20.20
C LEU A 89 -10.30 -19.17 20.15
N GLU A 90 -9.51 -18.50 19.32
CA GLU A 90 -8.06 -18.72 19.21
C GLU A 90 -7.34 -17.43 19.62
N VAL A 91 -6.41 -17.52 20.58
CA VAL A 91 -5.55 -16.43 20.99
C VAL A 91 -4.13 -16.77 20.58
N ILE A 92 -3.53 -15.92 19.75
CA ILE A 92 -2.12 -15.98 19.38
C ILE A 92 -1.38 -14.95 20.24
N TRP A 93 -0.60 -15.45 21.19
CA TRP A 93 0.17 -14.64 22.12
C TRP A 93 1.43 -14.08 21.46
N ARG A 94 2.00 -13.01 22.02
CA ARG A 94 3.26 -12.43 21.53
C ARG A 94 4.47 -13.34 21.71
N SER A 95 4.38 -14.27 22.66
CA SER A 95 5.33 -15.37 22.85
C SER A 95 5.36 -16.33 21.66
N GLY A 96 4.35 -16.29 20.79
CA GLY A 96 4.13 -17.26 19.72
C GLY A 96 3.33 -18.50 20.18
N GLU A 97 2.98 -18.58 21.46
CA GLU A 97 2.07 -19.62 21.95
C GLU A 97 0.62 -19.33 21.53
N VAL A 98 -0.21 -20.37 21.59
CA VAL A 98 -1.61 -20.33 21.18
C VAL A 98 -2.50 -20.94 22.25
N SER A 99 -3.57 -20.23 22.61
CA SER A 99 -4.68 -20.78 23.38
C SER A 99 -5.87 -21.00 22.45
N ARG A 100 -6.43 -22.21 22.44
CA ARG A 100 -7.61 -22.53 21.64
C ARG A 100 -8.73 -23.05 22.52
N ILE A 101 -9.88 -22.38 22.48
CA ILE A 101 -11.06 -22.66 23.30
C ILE A 101 -12.20 -23.01 22.35
N GLU A 102 -12.71 -24.23 22.46
CA GLU A 102 -13.89 -24.69 21.72
C GLU A 102 -15.17 -24.47 22.54
N GLY A 103 -16.34 -24.56 21.88
CA GLY A 103 -17.63 -24.46 22.56
C GLY A 103 -17.92 -23.07 23.13
N VAL A 104 -17.31 -22.03 22.56
CA VAL A 104 -17.50 -20.63 22.97
C VAL A 104 -18.91 -20.20 22.60
N LYS A 105 -19.63 -19.53 23.50
CA LYS A 105 -21.06 -19.16 23.34
C LYS A 105 -21.24 -17.66 23.46
N GLY A 106 -22.26 -17.15 22.78
CA GLY A 106 -22.68 -15.76 22.91
C GLY A 106 -23.05 -15.36 24.35
N ASN A 107 -23.05 -14.05 24.59
CA ASN A 107 -23.39 -13.36 25.83
C ASN A 107 -22.56 -13.80 27.04
N ARG A 108 -21.24 -13.93 26.84
CA ARG A 108 -20.29 -14.32 27.88
C ARG A 108 -18.98 -13.55 27.78
N LEU A 109 -18.35 -13.37 28.94
CA LEU A 109 -16.96 -12.94 29.06
C LEU A 109 -16.06 -14.17 29.21
N TYR A 110 -15.06 -14.26 28.34
CA TYR A 110 -14.01 -15.27 28.40
C TYR A 110 -12.72 -14.62 28.91
N GLU A 111 -12.27 -15.03 30.09
CA GLU A 111 -10.91 -14.75 30.54
C GLU A 111 -9.97 -15.85 30.05
N VAL A 112 -8.98 -15.49 29.23
CA VAL A 112 -8.03 -16.46 28.66
C VAL A 112 -6.65 -16.20 29.26
N TYR A 113 -6.05 -17.24 29.84
CA TYR A 113 -4.77 -17.18 30.55
C TYR A 113 -3.64 -17.73 29.67
N GLU A 114 -2.58 -16.94 29.46
CA GLU A 114 -1.40 -17.35 28.66
C GLU A 114 -0.71 -18.57 29.27
N SER A 115 -0.70 -18.69 30.59
CA SER A 115 -0.15 -19.84 31.32
C SER A 115 -0.79 -21.20 30.96
N SER A 116 -1.95 -21.19 30.28
CA SER A 116 -2.65 -22.38 29.79
C SER A 116 -2.51 -22.58 28.28
N SER A 117 -1.68 -21.77 27.63
CA SER A 117 -1.42 -21.85 26.20
C SER A 117 -0.48 -23.00 25.87
N THR A 118 -0.37 -23.28 24.57
CA THR A 118 0.51 -24.31 24.03
C THR A 118 1.34 -23.72 22.92
N PRO A 119 2.60 -24.16 22.72
CA PRO A 119 3.39 -23.72 21.59
C PRO A 119 2.61 -23.87 20.28
N ALA A 120 2.62 -22.82 19.44
CA ALA A 120 2.03 -22.94 18.10
C ALA A 120 2.63 -24.13 17.39
N SER A 121 1.79 -24.88 16.67
CA SER A 121 2.32 -25.81 15.68
C SER A 121 3.14 -25.00 14.68
N PRO A 122 4.36 -25.44 14.33
CA PRO A 122 5.17 -24.74 13.34
C PRO A 122 4.32 -24.56 12.08
N PRO A 123 4.35 -23.37 11.45
CA PRO A 123 3.61 -23.17 10.21
C PRO A 123 4.03 -24.27 9.24
N ILE A 124 3.03 -24.93 8.64
CA ILE A 124 3.31 -25.82 7.52
C ILE A 124 3.82 -24.90 6.43
N ILE A 125 5.15 -24.90 6.22
CA ILE A 125 5.76 -24.26 5.06
C ILE A 125 5.32 -25.12 3.89
N VAL A 126 4.19 -24.75 3.30
CA VAL A 126 3.80 -25.28 2.00
C VAL A 126 4.81 -24.67 1.05
N ASP A 127 5.74 -25.50 0.57
CA ASP A 127 6.64 -25.13 -0.51
C ASP A 127 5.78 -24.92 -1.76
N LYS A 128 5.27 -23.69 -1.90
CA LYS A 128 4.54 -23.28 -3.08
C LYS A 128 5.61 -23.05 -4.14
N SER A 129 5.63 -23.92 -5.15
CA SER A 129 6.34 -23.62 -6.39
C SER A 129 5.92 -22.22 -6.85
N PRO A 130 6.87 -21.29 -7.04
CA PRO A 130 6.53 -19.94 -7.43
C PRO A 130 5.84 -19.99 -8.81
N MET A 131 4.81 -19.15 -9.00
CA MET A 131 4.15 -19.01 -10.30
C MET A 131 5.02 -18.29 -11.33
N TYR A 132 6.10 -17.64 -10.88
CA TYR A 132 6.99 -16.82 -11.68
C TYR A 132 8.45 -17.25 -11.43
N GLU A 133 9.30 -17.08 -12.43
CA GLU A 133 10.75 -17.24 -12.30
C GLU A 133 11.47 -15.88 -12.38
N ASP A 134 12.60 -15.76 -11.71
CA ASP A 134 13.43 -14.56 -11.76
C ASP A 134 14.28 -14.54 -13.05
N VAL A 135 13.96 -13.62 -13.95
CA VAL A 135 14.66 -13.41 -15.22
C VAL A 135 15.40 -12.07 -15.27
N SER A 136 15.68 -11.45 -14.12
CA SER A 136 16.36 -10.14 -14.05
C SER A 136 17.71 -10.11 -14.79
N HIS A 137 18.36 -11.27 -14.90
CA HIS A 137 19.60 -11.47 -15.65
C HIS A 137 19.48 -11.22 -17.17
N LEU A 138 18.27 -11.24 -17.73
CA LEU A 138 18.04 -10.96 -19.15
C LEU A 138 18.24 -9.48 -19.50
N ILE A 139 17.98 -8.58 -18.55
CA ILE A 139 18.10 -7.12 -18.76
C ILE A 139 19.27 -6.51 -17.97
N ASN A 140 19.70 -7.13 -16.86
CA ASN A 140 20.76 -6.61 -15.97
C ASN A 140 20.58 -5.13 -15.56
N HIS A 141 19.33 -4.66 -15.51
CA HIS A 141 19.00 -3.27 -15.21
C HIS A 141 19.22 -2.95 -13.74
N ARG A 142 19.74 -1.75 -13.46
CA ARG A 142 19.84 -1.20 -12.12
C ARG A 142 19.27 0.21 -12.11
N HIS A 143 18.14 0.38 -11.42
CA HIS A 143 17.51 1.69 -11.27
C HIS A 143 18.46 2.68 -10.59
N HIS A 144 18.49 3.89 -11.13
CA HIS A 144 19.26 5.01 -10.60
C HIS A 144 18.33 5.95 -9.83
N GLU A 145 18.71 6.26 -8.60
CA GLU A 145 18.01 7.19 -7.72
C GLU A 145 19.05 7.95 -6.88
N ASP A 146 18.98 9.27 -6.91
CA ASP A 146 19.85 10.13 -6.11
C ASP A 146 19.21 10.36 -4.73
N PRO A 147 19.98 10.32 -3.63
CA PRO A 147 19.41 10.57 -2.30
C PRO A 147 18.88 12.01 -2.17
N TYR A 148 17.58 12.13 -1.87
CA TYR A 148 16.91 13.40 -1.56
C TYR A 148 16.38 13.45 -0.12
N ASP A 149 16.53 14.61 0.53
CA ASP A 149 16.01 14.87 1.87
C ASP A 149 14.70 15.67 1.83
N ASP A 150 13.60 14.96 1.67
CA ASP A 150 12.24 15.50 1.65
C ASP A 150 11.91 16.27 2.93
N PHE A 151 12.42 15.85 4.08
CA PHE A 151 12.11 16.45 5.37
C PHE A 151 12.88 17.75 5.59
N ALA A 152 14.07 17.88 5.01
CA ALA A 152 14.77 19.16 4.94
C ALA A 152 13.96 20.18 4.10
N ARG A 153 13.31 19.73 3.02
CA ARG A 153 12.43 20.58 2.22
C ARG A 153 11.09 20.87 2.93
N GLN A 154 10.48 19.84 3.52
CA GLN A 154 9.15 19.88 4.12
C GLN A 154 9.10 19.05 5.42
N PRO A 155 9.41 19.66 6.59
CA PRO A 155 9.58 18.95 7.86
C PRO A 155 8.34 18.21 8.38
N LEU A 156 7.15 18.60 7.94
CA LEU A 156 5.88 18.02 8.40
C LEU A 156 5.31 16.95 7.46
N LEU A 157 6.10 16.47 6.49
CA LEU A 157 5.65 15.38 5.62
C LEU A 157 5.46 14.08 6.44
N PRO A 158 4.34 13.36 6.23
CA PRO A 158 4.13 12.06 6.87
C PRO A 158 5.01 10.94 6.26
N SER A 159 5.44 11.12 5.00
CA SER A 159 6.28 10.19 4.25
C SER A 159 7.08 10.92 3.16
N ARG A 160 8.18 10.32 2.70
CA ARG A 160 8.93 10.82 1.54
C ARG A 160 8.09 10.73 0.27
N LEU A 161 8.26 11.70 -0.61
CA LEU A 161 7.59 11.84 -1.90
C LEU A 161 8.56 11.74 -3.08
N SER A 162 9.86 11.90 -2.90
CA SER A 162 10.89 11.72 -3.95
C SER A 162 11.03 10.25 -4.42
N GLN A 163 11.01 9.30 -3.48
CA GLN A 163 11.44 7.90 -3.72
C GLN A 163 10.30 6.94 -4.08
N LEU A 164 9.32 7.35 -4.88
CA LEU A 164 8.24 6.43 -5.30
C LEU A 164 8.66 5.46 -6.40
N GLY A 165 9.84 5.68 -6.99
CA GLY A 165 10.30 4.95 -8.15
C GLY A 165 9.50 5.27 -9.41
N PRO A 166 9.97 4.80 -10.58
CA PRO A 166 9.34 5.07 -11.85
C PRO A 166 8.18 4.10 -12.09
N GLY A 167 7.33 4.45 -13.05
CA GLY A 167 6.44 3.48 -13.68
C GLY A 167 7.20 2.48 -14.57
N VAL A 168 6.49 1.54 -15.17
CA VAL A 168 7.01 0.63 -16.20
C VAL A 168 5.94 0.46 -17.27
N ALA A 169 6.35 0.37 -18.53
CA ALA A 169 5.45 0.06 -19.64
C ALA A 169 6.00 -1.09 -20.49
N TRP A 170 5.08 -1.95 -20.93
CA TRP A 170 5.33 -2.93 -21.98
C TRP A 170 4.55 -2.54 -23.22
N GLY A 171 5.15 -2.70 -24.39
CA GLY A 171 4.50 -2.51 -25.68
C GLY A 171 5.51 -2.43 -26.80
N ASP A 172 5.07 -2.80 -28.00
CA ASP A 172 5.87 -2.74 -29.23
C ASP A 172 6.24 -1.28 -29.60
N VAL A 173 7.48 -0.86 -29.33
CA VAL A 173 7.95 0.51 -29.57
C VAL A 173 8.72 0.67 -30.88
N ASP A 174 9.12 -0.43 -31.52
CA ASP A 174 9.80 -0.41 -32.83
C ASP A 174 9.00 -1.04 -33.98
N SER A 175 7.76 -1.45 -33.69
CA SER A 175 6.79 -2.04 -34.64
C SER A 175 7.21 -3.39 -35.22
N ASP A 176 7.95 -4.20 -34.46
CA ASP A 176 8.39 -5.54 -34.88
C ASP A 176 7.42 -6.68 -34.46
N GLY A 177 6.43 -6.36 -33.62
CA GLY A 177 5.40 -7.26 -33.12
C GLY A 177 5.71 -7.97 -31.80
N ASP A 178 6.92 -7.78 -31.23
CA ASP A 178 7.25 -8.19 -29.87
C ASP A 178 7.07 -7.01 -28.89
N ASP A 179 6.49 -7.24 -27.71
CA ASP A 179 6.38 -6.17 -26.71
C ASP A 179 7.78 -5.86 -26.12
N ASP A 180 8.13 -4.58 -26.11
CA ASP A 180 9.35 -4.04 -25.52
C ASP A 180 9.12 -3.51 -24.11
N LEU A 181 10.20 -3.42 -23.33
CA LEU A 181 10.13 -2.95 -21.94
C LEU A 181 10.73 -1.55 -21.80
N VAL A 182 9.93 -0.60 -21.33
CA VAL A 182 10.34 0.78 -21.04
C VAL A 182 10.45 1.02 -19.54
N LEU A 183 11.64 1.43 -19.10
CA LEU A 183 11.99 1.73 -17.71
C LEU A 183 12.52 3.16 -17.57
N PRO A 184 11.72 4.11 -17.07
CA PRO A 184 12.19 5.43 -16.68
C PRO A 184 13.18 5.40 -15.50
N SER A 185 13.83 6.53 -15.25
CA SER A 185 14.84 6.69 -14.20
C SER A 185 14.52 7.79 -13.19
N GLY A 186 15.14 7.72 -12.01
CA GLY A 186 15.28 8.88 -11.14
C GLY A 186 16.20 9.94 -11.76
N ARG A 187 16.21 11.12 -11.17
CA ARG A 187 17.13 12.21 -11.54
C ARG A 187 18.57 11.72 -11.60
N GLY A 188 19.32 12.14 -12.62
CA GLY A 188 20.71 11.70 -12.83
C GLY A 188 20.84 10.35 -13.57
N GLY A 189 19.75 9.60 -13.69
CA GLY A 189 19.67 8.37 -14.47
C GLY A 189 19.33 8.60 -15.95
N ARG A 190 19.00 7.52 -16.65
CA ARG A 190 18.62 7.50 -18.07
C ARG A 190 17.34 6.69 -18.24
N LEU A 191 16.51 7.10 -19.21
CA LEU A 191 15.42 6.25 -19.71
C LEU A 191 16.05 5.02 -20.37
N SER A 192 15.66 3.82 -19.95
CA SER A 192 16.08 2.56 -20.56
C SER A 192 14.93 1.96 -21.35
N VAL A 193 15.17 1.60 -22.60
CA VAL A 193 14.22 0.88 -23.45
C VAL A 193 14.87 -0.44 -23.87
N PHE A 194 14.33 -1.55 -23.41
CA PHE A 194 14.81 -2.88 -23.72
C PHE A 194 14.00 -3.43 -24.89
N ILE A 195 14.60 -3.38 -26.08
CA ILE A 195 14.04 -3.94 -27.29
C ILE A 195 14.07 -5.46 -27.20
N ASN A 196 12.92 -6.09 -27.29
CA ASN A 196 12.71 -7.52 -27.18
C ASN A 196 12.71 -8.14 -28.57
N THR A 197 13.55 -9.13 -28.78
CA THR A 197 13.51 -9.96 -29.98
C THR A 197 13.35 -11.40 -29.55
N SER A 198 12.10 -11.86 -29.50
CA SER A 198 11.72 -13.24 -29.14
C SER A 198 12.34 -13.72 -27.81
N GLY A 199 12.33 -12.86 -26.79
CA GLY A 199 12.80 -13.15 -25.43
C GLY A 199 14.27 -12.78 -25.17
N THR A 200 14.96 -12.19 -26.15
CA THR A 200 16.29 -11.60 -25.97
C THR A 200 16.18 -10.08 -25.95
N PHE A 201 16.78 -9.42 -24.96
CA PHE A 201 16.66 -7.97 -24.79
C PHE A 201 17.94 -7.23 -25.17
N ARG A 202 17.78 -6.10 -25.86
CA ARG A 202 18.85 -5.14 -26.14
C ARG A 202 18.44 -3.75 -25.64
N GLU A 203 19.26 -3.16 -24.79
CA GLU A 203 18.99 -1.83 -24.24
C GLU A 203 19.31 -0.71 -25.24
N ILE A 204 18.43 0.29 -25.27
CA ILE A 204 18.63 1.62 -25.83
C ILE A 204 18.49 2.60 -24.66
N GLU A 205 19.53 3.40 -24.43
CA GLU A 205 19.53 4.41 -23.37
C GLU A 205 19.21 5.80 -23.92
N GLY A 206 18.43 6.55 -23.15
CA GLY A 206 18.21 7.97 -23.37
C GLY A 206 19.36 8.85 -22.85
N SER A 207 19.14 10.16 -22.97
CA SER A 207 19.99 11.15 -22.31
C SER A 207 19.81 11.12 -20.79
N VAL A 208 20.79 11.66 -20.07
CA VAL A 208 20.69 11.83 -18.61
C VAL A 208 19.55 12.79 -18.29
N THR A 209 18.62 12.38 -17.42
CA THR A 209 17.48 13.22 -17.02
C THR A 209 17.84 14.14 -15.86
N GLY A 210 17.36 15.39 -15.92
CA GLY A 210 17.47 16.36 -14.83
C GLY A 210 16.35 16.26 -13.79
N HIS A 211 15.37 15.38 -14.00
CA HIS A 211 14.17 15.21 -13.18
C HIS A 211 13.89 13.72 -12.94
N ASP A 212 13.21 13.39 -11.85
CA ASP A 212 12.66 12.04 -11.70
C ASP A 212 11.60 11.80 -12.75
N GLN A 213 11.72 10.66 -13.43
CA GLN A 213 10.71 10.22 -14.36
C GLN A 213 9.66 9.38 -13.63
N THR A 214 8.39 9.63 -13.89
CA THR A 214 7.26 9.07 -13.14
C THR A 214 6.50 8.05 -13.98
N GLY A 215 5.23 8.31 -14.30
CA GLY A 215 4.42 7.45 -15.15
C GLY A 215 4.97 7.39 -16.58
N VAL A 216 4.80 6.23 -17.21
CA VAL A 216 5.15 6.00 -18.62
C VAL A 216 4.02 5.26 -19.32
N VAL A 217 3.74 5.63 -20.56
CA VAL A 217 2.79 4.96 -21.45
C VAL A 217 3.33 4.90 -22.87
N ILE A 218 2.88 3.93 -23.66
CA ILE A 218 3.22 3.80 -25.09
C ILE A 218 1.99 4.21 -25.90
N TYR A 219 2.01 5.43 -26.42
CA TYR A 219 0.93 6.04 -27.18
C TYR A 219 0.99 5.63 -28.66
N PRO A 220 -0.07 5.00 -29.21
CA PRO A 220 -0.12 4.66 -30.63
C PRO A 220 -0.43 5.92 -31.43
N SER A 221 0.61 6.56 -31.99
CA SER A 221 0.43 7.73 -32.86
C SER A 221 0.30 7.33 -34.32
N SER A 222 -0.23 8.22 -35.15
CA SER A 222 -0.27 8.05 -36.61
C SER A 222 1.11 7.93 -37.27
N SER A 223 2.18 8.31 -36.55
CA SER A 223 3.57 8.22 -37.01
C SER A 223 4.31 7.02 -36.39
N GLY A 224 3.60 6.09 -35.77
CA GLY A 224 4.16 4.96 -35.02
C GLY A 224 4.03 5.12 -33.50
N PRO A 225 4.40 4.09 -32.72
CA PRO A 225 4.38 4.13 -31.27
C PRO A 225 5.26 5.27 -30.72
N GLU A 226 4.80 5.89 -29.64
CA GLU A 226 5.48 6.99 -28.98
C GLU A 226 5.48 6.75 -27.47
N ILE A 227 6.66 6.76 -26.86
CA ILE A 227 6.82 6.61 -25.42
C ILE A 227 6.59 7.97 -24.78
N LEU A 228 5.60 8.09 -23.91
CA LEU A 228 5.34 9.31 -23.14
C LEU A 228 5.76 9.10 -21.69
N VAL A 229 6.69 9.91 -21.21
CA VAL A 229 7.26 9.83 -19.86
C VAL A 229 6.97 11.10 -19.08
N GLY A 230 6.38 10.97 -17.89
CA GLY A 230 6.20 12.08 -16.97
C GLY A 230 7.50 12.48 -16.28
N HIS A 231 7.74 13.77 -16.09
CA HIS A 231 8.90 14.31 -15.38
C HIS A 231 8.45 15.14 -14.17
N SER A 232 8.89 14.75 -12.97
CA SER A 232 8.57 15.39 -11.70
C SER A 232 9.33 16.71 -11.52
N ASN A 233 8.68 17.67 -10.87
CA ASN A 233 9.29 18.91 -10.40
C ASN A 233 9.59 18.89 -8.88
N PHE A 234 9.41 17.74 -8.20
CA PHE A 234 9.48 17.67 -6.73
C PHE A 234 10.85 18.06 -6.16
N GLU A 235 11.92 17.55 -6.76
CA GLU A 235 13.28 17.83 -6.33
C GLU A 235 13.85 19.15 -6.86
N SER A 236 13.02 19.92 -7.58
CA SER A 236 13.46 21.18 -8.14
C SER A 236 13.74 22.20 -7.05
N THR A 237 14.82 22.94 -7.23
CA THR A 237 15.21 24.05 -6.34
C THR A 237 14.53 25.36 -6.71
N VAL A 238 13.89 25.41 -7.87
CA VAL A 238 13.12 26.55 -8.37
C VAL A 238 11.66 26.14 -8.57
N GLU A 239 10.75 27.12 -8.55
CA GLU A 239 9.36 26.86 -8.90
C GLU A 239 9.26 26.63 -10.42
N GLU A 240 9.15 25.37 -10.82
CA GLU A 240 8.99 24.96 -12.21
C GLU A 240 7.76 24.06 -12.36
N THR A 241 7.19 24.03 -13.57
CA THR A 241 6.12 23.09 -13.90
C THR A 241 6.69 21.71 -14.20
N SER A 242 5.96 20.66 -13.83
CA SER A 242 6.22 19.35 -14.39
C SER A 242 5.93 19.32 -15.90
N PHE A 243 6.24 18.22 -16.56
CA PHE A 243 5.95 18.05 -17.98
C PHE A 243 5.92 16.57 -18.35
N ILE A 244 5.43 16.27 -19.55
CA ILE A 244 5.52 14.95 -20.17
C ILE A 244 6.39 15.09 -21.42
N GLN A 245 7.37 14.21 -21.56
CA GLN A 245 8.26 14.16 -22.72
C GLN A 245 7.95 12.92 -23.56
N GLY A 246 7.79 13.11 -24.86
CA GLY A 246 7.64 12.06 -25.84
C GLY A 246 8.98 11.62 -26.42
N TYR A 247 9.10 10.32 -26.69
CA TYR A 247 10.24 9.69 -27.34
C TYR A 247 9.76 8.68 -28.39
N ARG A 248 10.54 8.49 -29.46
CA ARG A 248 10.37 7.40 -30.43
C ARG A 248 11.68 6.65 -30.62
N VAL A 249 11.59 5.35 -30.87
CA VAL A 249 12.73 4.55 -31.31
C VAL A 249 12.89 4.72 -32.82
N GLU A 250 14.01 5.30 -33.25
CA GLU A 250 14.36 5.45 -34.67
C GLU A 250 15.82 5.02 -34.87
N ASP A 251 16.06 4.08 -35.79
CA ASP A 251 17.40 3.55 -36.11
C ASP A 251 18.21 3.13 -34.86
N GLY A 252 17.54 2.53 -33.88
CA GLY A 252 18.15 2.07 -32.63
C GLY A 252 18.50 3.17 -31.63
N ASN A 253 17.99 4.39 -31.81
CA ASN A 253 18.17 5.53 -30.90
C ASN A 253 16.82 6.05 -30.40
N LEU A 254 16.83 6.70 -29.24
CA LEU A 254 15.67 7.44 -28.74
C LEU A 254 15.71 8.89 -29.23
N ILE A 255 14.68 9.28 -29.99
CA ILE A 255 14.50 10.62 -30.50
C ILE A 255 13.38 11.31 -29.73
N GLU A 256 13.65 12.49 -29.19
CA GLU A 256 12.63 13.33 -28.54
C GLU A 256 11.64 13.86 -29.58
N THR A 257 10.34 13.73 -29.31
CA THR A 257 9.28 14.08 -30.24
C THR A 257 8.54 15.36 -29.84
N ARG A 258 7.80 15.32 -28.73
CA ARG A 258 6.99 16.43 -28.23
C ARG A 258 7.12 16.58 -26.73
N ARG A 259 6.90 17.81 -26.27
CA ARG A 259 6.82 18.14 -24.84
C ARG A 259 5.44 18.69 -24.53
N ILE A 260 4.76 18.09 -23.56
CA ILE A 260 3.45 18.50 -23.09
C ILE A 260 3.66 19.21 -21.75
N SER A 261 3.39 20.51 -21.71
CA SER A 261 3.41 21.29 -20.47
C SER A 261 2.24 20.90 -19.59
N THR A 262 2.49 20.73 -18.29
CA THR A 262 1.45 20.48 -17.28
C THR A 262 1.35 21.70 -16.34
N ASN A 263 1.35 21.51 -15.03
CA ASN A 263 1.21 22.55 -14.02
C ASN A 263 2.23 22.39 -12.90
N LEU A 264 2.07 23.13 -11.80
CA LEU A 264 2.97 23.11 -10.65
C LEU A 264 2.89 21.81 -9.82
N SER A 265 1.89 20.97 -10.03
CA SER A 265 1.83 19.65 -9.44
C SER A 265 2.77 18.71 -10.20
N SER A 266 3.55 17.89 -9.48
CA SER A 266 4.33 16.82 -10.08
C SER A 266 3.39 15.85 -10.78
N VAL A 267 3.65 15.58 -12.06
CA VAL A 267 2.94 14.53 -12.79
C VAL A 267 3.27 13.17 -12.18
N GLY A 268 2.23 12.42 -11.84
CA GLY A 268 2.33 11.09 -11.25
C GLY A 268 1.96 10.03 -12.28
N ALA A 269 0.77 9.45 -12.11
CA ALA A 269 0.26 8.42 -13.00
C ALA A 269 -0.08 8.99 -14.38
N LEU A 270 0.30 8.25 -15.42
CA LEU A 270 -0.18 8.42 -16.78
C LEU A 270 -1.06 7.22 -17.12
N CYS A 271 -2.19 7.45 -17.80
CA CYS A 271 -2.98 6.39 -18.39
C CYS A 271 -3.62 6.87 -19.70
N MET A 272 -4.04 5.92 -20.52
CA MET A 272 -4.71 6.20 -21.78
C MET A 272 -6.01 5.43 -21.88
N ALA A 273 -7.03 6.06 -22.44
CA ALA A 273 -8.33 5.47 -22.75
C ALA A 273 -9.03 6.33 -23.80
N ASP A 274 -9.91 5.74 -24.61
CA ASP A 274 -10.88 6.49 -25.42
C ASP A 274 -12.00 6.98 -24.48
N VAL A 275 -11.94 8.25 -24.05
CA VAL A 275 -12.84 8.78 -23.02
C VAL A 275 -14.10 9.37 -23.63
N ASP A 276 -14.05 9.88 -24.87
CA ASP A 276 -15.17 10.51 -25.54
C ASP A 276 -15.83 9.65 -26.65
N GLY A 277 -15.25 8.49 -26.95
CA GLY A 277 -15.79 7.49 -27.86
C GLY A 277 -15.50 7.78 -29.32
N ASP A 278 -14.42 8.49 -29.63
CA ASP A 278 -14.03 8.85 -31.00
C ASP A 278 -13.04 7.86 -31.66
N GLU A 279 -12.74 6.76 -30.96
CA GLU A 279 -11.81 5.69 -31.35
C GLU A 279 -10.33 6.08 -31.34
N ASP A 280 -9.98 7.28 -30.85
CA ASP A 280 -8.61 7.64 -30.50
C ASP A 280 -8.35 7.51 -28.98
N LEU A 281 -7.08 7.42 -28.60
CA LEU A 281 -6.73 7.32 -27.18
C LEU A 281 -6.45 8.71 -26.61
N ASP A 282 -7.19 9.07 -25.56
CA ASP A 282 -6.89 10.23 -24.74
C ASP A 282 -5.80 9.93 -23.72
N LEU A 283 -4.93 10.90 -23.48
CA LEU A 283 -3.95 10.85 -22.39
C LEU A 283 -4.50 11.53 -21.13
N PHE A 284 -4.60 10.77 -20.04
CA PHE A 284 -4.80 11.33 -18.70
C PHE A 284 -3.48 11.42 -17.94
N ALA A 285 -3.24 12.59 -17.34
CA ALA A 285 -2.08 12.86 -16.50
C ALA A 285 -2.51 13.29 -15.09
N GLY A 286 -2.29 12.42 -14.11
CA GLY A 286 -2.63 12.67 -12.71
C GLY A 286 -1.60 13.58 -12.03
N GLY A 287 -2.05 14.67 -11.42
CA GLY A 287 -1.20 15.48 -10.53
C GLY A 287 -1.08 14.84 -9.15
N ARG A 288 0.11 14.88 -8.54
CA ARG A 288 0.38 14.25 -7.24
C ARG A 288 0.61 15.24 -6.10
N THR A 289 1.61 16.09 -6.22
CA THR A 289 2.03 16.99 -5.14
C THR A 289 2.57 18.29 -5.71
N VAL A 290 2.31 19.42 -5.04
CA VAL A 290 2.94 20.70 -5.38
C VAL A 290 4.14 20.88 -4.46
N PRO A 291 5.37 20.98 -4.99
CA PRO A 291 6.58 21.01 -4.16
C PRO A 291 6.53 22.17 -3.15
N GLY A 292 6.79 21.88 -1.87
CA GLY A 292 6.76 22.90 -0.80
C GLY A 292 5.38 23.24 -0.24
N ARG A 293 4.30 22.61 -0.73
CA ARG A 293 2.95 22.73 -0.15
C ARG A 293 2.58 21.48 0.65
N TYR A 294 1.77 21.67 1.68
CA TYR A 294 1.25 20.53 2.44
C TYR A 294 0.39 19.64 1.52
N PRO A 295 0.59 18.30 1.53
CA PRO A 295 -0.16 17.37 0.69
C PRO A 295 -1.67 17.37 0.95
#